data_AF-A0A375ADK5-F1
#
_entry.id   AF-A0A375ADK5-F1
#
_cell.length_a   1.000
_cell.length_b   1.000
_cell.length_c   1.000
_cell.angle_alpha   90.00
_cell.angle_beta   90.00
_cell.angle_gamma   90.00
#
_symmetry.space_group_name_H-M   'P 1'
#
loop_
_entity.id
_entity.type
_entity.pdbx_description
1 polymer ?
#
loop_
_entity_poly.entity_id
_entity_poly.type
_entity_poly.pdbx_seq_one_letter_code
_entity_poly.pdbx_strand_id
1 'polypeptide(L)'
;MNKTGDSDFRSTAKKKNHSIIMLLLFFSTISGSRVKARLIGAQFLIKSHSIDGFGMNTPRLHQQAPDNEQALLRRAQALAGYSLAELAQFAHLPLPANLKRDKGWIGTLLERFLGASAGSKPEQDFPELGVELKTIPIDEQGRPLETTFVCVAPLTGNSGVTWQSSHVRRKLAKVLWIPVEGSRAIPLGERHIGAPLLWSPNEEEERRLRQDWEELMDLIVLGKVESITARHGEVLQLRPKAANSRVLTEAIGEHGQPILTLPRGFYLKKTFTTPLLARHFLL
;
A
#
# COMPACT_ATOMS: atom_id res chain seq x y z
N MET A 1 6.11 -2.13 61.23
CA MET A 1 7.35 -2.88 60.96
C MET A 1 7.18 -3.63 59.65
N ASN A 2 8.15 -3.46 58.75
CA ASN A 2 8.52 -4.21 57.53
C ASN A 2 7.45 -4.39 56.44
N LYS A 3 7.52 -3.71 55.28
CA LYS A 3 8.48 -3.78 54.14
C LYS A 3 8.55 -5.15 53.43
N THR A 4 8.22 -5.10 52.14
CA THR A 4 8.85 -5.69 50.93
C THR A 4 7.93 -6.59 50.09
N GLY A 5 7.72 -6.20 48.83
CA GLY A 5 7.07 -7.06 47.84
C GLY A 5 6.70 -6.34 46.54
N ASP A 6 7.59 -5.49 46.01
CA ASP A 6 7.39 -4.85 44.69
C ASP A 6 8.73 -4.82 43.93
N SER A 7 9.13 -5.96 43.36
CA SER A 7 10.34 -6.04 42.51
C SER A 7 10.36 -7.16 41.46
N ASP A 8 9.29 -7.91 41.21
CA ASP A 8 9.36 -9.10 40.34
C ASP A 8 8.69 -8.99 38.96
N PHE A 9 8.08 -7.86 38.60
CA PHE A 9 7.47 -7.71 37.26
C PHE A 9 8.39 -7.08 36.20
N ARG A 10 9.56 -6.55 36.58
CA ARG A 10 10.52 -5.92 35.65
C ARG A 10 11.68 -6.82 35.20
N SER A 11 11.83 -8.02 35.78
CA SER A 11 12.95 -8.95 35.49
C SER A 11 12.68 -9.89 34.31
N THR A 12 11.43 -10.27 34.06
CA THR A 12 11.03 -11.23 33.02
C THR A 12 10.95 -10.61 31.62
N ALA A 13 10.69 -9.30 31.50
CA ALA A 13 10.67 -8.59 30.22
C ALA A 13 12.08 -8.37 29.63
N LYS A 14 13.12 -8.21 30.47
CA LYS A 14 14.51 -8.00 30.02
C LYS A 14 15.19 -9.31 29.57
N LYS A 15 14.81 -10.46 30.14
CA LYS A 15 15.36 -11.78 29.75
C LYS A 15 14.77 -12.31 28.44
N LYS A 16 13.50 -12.03 28.11
CA LYS A 16 12.92 -12.41 26.80
C LYS A 16 13.55 -11.67 25.62
N ASN A 17 13.96 -10.41 25.80
CA ASN A 17 14.61 -9.63 24.74
C ASN A 17 16.07 -10.07 24.46
N HIS A 18 16.79 -10.61 25.45
CA HIS A 18 18.13 -11.15 25.23
C HIS A 18 18.11 -12.46 24.44
N SER A 19 17.11 -13.32 24.61
CA SER A 19 16.99 -14.55 23.80
C SER A 19 16.67 -14.26 22.33
N ILE A 20 15.93 -13.20 22.01
CA ILE A 20 15.60 -12.83 20.62
C ILE A 20 16.83 -12.26 19.91
N ILE A 21 17.62 -11.43 20.60
CA ILE A 21 18.88 -10.87 20.05
C ILE A 21 19.93 -11.97 19.86
N MET A 22 19.99 -12.96 20.76
CA MET A 22 20.94 -14.07 20.64
C MET A 22 20.55 -15.07 19.53
N LEU A 23 19.26 -15.24 19.24
CA LEU A 23 18.79 -16.08 18.13
C LEU A 23 19.13 -15.46 16.75
N LEU A 24 19.15 -14.12 16.65
CA LEU A 24 19.56 -13.40 15.44
C LEU A 24 21.04 -13.55 15.10
N LEU A 25 21.91 -13.73 16.11
CA LEU A 25 23.36 -13.92 15.91
C LEU A 25 23.73 -15.37 15.60
N PHE A 26 22.92 -16.36 16.00
CA PHE A 26 23.24 -17.77 15.80
C PHE A 26 22.94 -18.27 14.37
N PHE A 27 22.02 -17.63 13.63
CA PHE A 27 21.71 -18.00 12.25
C PHE A 27 22.72 -17.48 11.21
N SER A 28 23.62 -16.56 11.57
CA SER A 28 24.62 -16.04 10.62
C SER A 28 25.83 -16.97 10.42
N THR A 29 25.93 -18.09 11.16
CA THR A 29 27.13 -18.95 11.17
C THR A 29 26.90 -20.39 10.71
N ILE A 30 25.67 -20.83 10.41
CA ILE A 30 25.39 -22.22 9.99
C ILE A 30 24.53 -22.25 8.72
N SER A 31 25.11 -21.91 7.57
CA SER A 31 25.00 -22.71 6.32
C SER A 31 25.82 -22.03 5.22
N GLY A 32 26.71 -22.80 4.59
CA GLY A 32 27.58 -22.37 3.50
C GLY A 32 26.86 -22.22 2.16
N SER A 33 25.82 -21.39 2.12
CA SER A 33 25.15 -20.95 0.89
C SER A 33 24.98 -19.44 0.94
N ARG A 34 25.53 -18.74 -0.05
CA ARG A 34 25.54 -17.27 -0.17
C ARG A 34 24.11 -16.72 -0.32
N VAL A 35 23.34 -16.67 0.77
CA VAL A 35 22.13 -15.86 0.86
C VAL A 35 22.57 -14.47 1.31
N LYS A 36 22.80 -13.58 0.34
CA LYS A 36 22.89 -12.14 0.61
C LYS A 36 21.49 -11.66 0.99
N ALA A 37 21.08 -11.93 2.23
CA ALA A 37 20.08 -11.11 2.90
C ALA A 37 20.74 -9.75 3.13
N ARG A 38 20.63 -8.85 2.14
CA ARG A 38 20.86 -7.43 2.39
C ARG A 38 19.85 -7.03 3.46
N LEU A 39 20.34 -6.42 4.53
CA LEU A 39 19.53 -5.85 5.60
C LEU A 39 18.57 -4.81 5.02
N ILE A 40 17.40 -5.24 4.55
CA ILE A 40 16.18 -4.50 4.83
C ILE A 40 15.95 -4.76 6.31
N GLY A 41 15.73 -3.69 7.09
CA GLY A 41 15.51 -3.77 8.53
C GLY A 41 14.71 -5.02 8.87
N ALA A 42 15.26 -5.86 9.74
CA ALA A 42 14.90 -7.27 9.96
C ALA A 42 13.43 -7.54 10.32
N GLN A 43 12.55 -6.54 10.28
CA GLN A 43 11.11 -6.59 10.48
C GLN A 43 10.30 -6.68 9.17
N PHE A 44 10.83 -6.26 8.02
CA PHE A 44 10.07 -6.23 6.74
C PHE A 44 10.11 -7.53 5.94
N LEU A 45 11.13 -8.36 6.17
CA LEU A 45 11.42 -9.56 5.38
C LEU A 45 11.39 -10.84 6.23
N ILE A 46 10.79 -10.82 7.42
CA ILE A 46 10.67 -12.05 8.22
C ILE A 46 9.79 -13.02 7.45
N LYS A 47 10.42 -13.99 6.76
CA LYS A 47 9.79 -15.27 6.49
C LYS A 47 9.33 -15.79 7.83
N SER A 48 8.03 -15.80 8.08
CA SER A 48 7.45 -16.50 9.23
C SER A 48 7.82 -17.97 9.08
N HIS A 49 8.93 -18.36 9.71
CA HIS A 49 9.31 -19.75 9.85
C HIS A 49 8.32 -20.33 10.85
N SER A 50 7.26 -20.96 10.36
CA SER A 50 6.53 -21.91 11.16
C SER A 50 7.52 -23.03 11.46
N ILE A 51 7.83 -23.21 12.75
CA ILE A 51 8.64 -24.32 13.25
C ILE A 51 7.73 -25.55 13.22
N ASP A 52 7.36 -26.00 12.03
CA ASP A 52 6.67 -27.27 11.78
C ASP A 52 7.10 -27.76 10.40
N GLY A 53 7.85 -28.87 10.40
CA GLY A 53 8.17 -29.76 9.28
C GLY A 53 8.15 -29.25 7.83
N PHE A 54 9.33 -29.25 7.20
CA PHE A 54 9.55 -29.52 5.76
C PHE A 54 8.36 -29.27 4.81
N GLY A 55 8.17 -28.01 4.43
CA GLY A 55 7.27 -27.60 3.37
C GLY A 55 7.28 -26.09 3.24
N MET A 56 8.08 -25.55 2.32
CA MET A 56 7.87 -24.18 1.85
C MET A 56 6.43 -24.15 1.32
N ASN A 57 5.50 -23.54 2.06
CA ASN A 57 4.12 -23.39 1.60
C ASN A 57 4.15 -22.50 0.35
N THR A 58 4.18 -23.12 -0.82
CA THR A 58 4.10 -22.43 -2.11
C THR A 58 2.83 -21.58 -2.11
N PRO A 59 2.94 -20.25 -2.37
CA PRO A 59 1.78 -19.39 -2.48
C PRO A 59 0.79 -19.95 -3.49
N ARG A 60 -0.49 -20.01 -3.10
CA ARG A 60 -1.56 -20.52 -3.96
C ARG A 60 -2.34 -19.36 -4.56
N LEU A 61 -2.80 -19.54 -5.79
CA LEU A 61 -3.77 -18.62 -6.40
C LEU A 61 -5.14 -18.86 -5.80
N HIS A 62 -5.93 -17.79 -5.69
CA HIS A 62 -7.26 -17.84 -5.13
C HIS A 62 -8.28 -17.32 -6.15
N GLN A 63 -9.35 -18.09 -6.38
CA GLN A 63 -10.45 -17.68 -7.27
C GLN A 63 -11.49 -16.81 -6.56
N GLN A 64 -11.49 -16.83 -5.23
CA GLN A 64 -12.48 -16.15 -4.39
C GLN A 64 -11.80 -15.36 -3.28
N ALA A 65 -12.45 -14.26 -2.91
CA ALA A 65 -12.05 -13.44 -1.78
C ALA A 65 -12.08 -14.28 -0.49
N PRO A 66 -11.20 -13.99 0.48
CA PRO A 66 -11.26 -14.64 1.79
C PRO A 66 -12.48 -14.15 2.58
N ASP A 67 -12.95 -14.98 3.52
CA ASP A 67 -14.19 -14.71 4.28
C ASP A 67 -14.06 -13.56 5.29
N ASN A 68 -12.84 -13.18 5.67
CA ASN A 68 -12.59 -12.13 6.64
C ASN A 68 -11.20 -11.48 6.48
N GLU A 69 -11.02 -10.34 7.14
CA GLU A 69 -9.79 -9.54 7.13
C GLU A 69 -8.56 -10.32 7.63
N GLN A 70 -8.75 -11.21 8.62
CA GLN A 70 -7.64 -11.99 9.16
C GLN A 70 -7.15 -13.03 8.15
N ALA A 71 -8.06 -13.68 7.42
CA ALA A 71 -7.73 -14.58 6.33
C ALA A 71 -7.08 -13.84 5.16
N LEU A 72 -7.54 -12.64 4.82
CA LEU A 72 -6.89 -11.78 3.83
C LEU A 72 -5.46 -11.43 4.25
N LEU A 73 -5.26 -10.99 5.49
CA LEU A 73 -3.95 -10.65 6.01
C LEU A 73 -3.01 -11.86 6.03
N ARG A 74 -3.48 -13.05 6.40
CA ARG A 74 -2.69 -14.30 6.33
C ARG A 74 -2.25 -14.63 4.90
N ARG A 75 -3.14 -14.49 3.91
CA ARG A 75 -2.77 -14.68 2.49
C ARG A 75 -1.70 -13.69 2.08
N ALA A 76 -1.84 -12.41 2.45
CA ALA A 76 -0.86 -11.38 2.14
C ALA A 76 0.49 -11.61 2.84
N GLN A 77 0.49 -12.06 4.09
CA GLN A 77 1.70 -12.38 4.86
C GLN A 77 2.48 -13.53 4.22
N ALA A 78 1.77 -14.53 3.66
CA ALA A 78 2.40 -15.64 2.95
C ALA A 78 3.15 -15.21 1.67
N LEU A 79 2.92 -14.00 1.15
CA LEU A 79 3.63 -13.47 -0.02
C LEU A 79 4.91 -12.70 0.38
N ALA A 80 5.04 -12.30 1.65
CA ALA A 80 6.17 -11.51 2.10
C ALA A 80 7.49 -12.28 1.92
N GLY A 81 8.49 -11.61 1.34
CA GLY A 81 9.81 -12.16 1.05
C GLY A 81 9.92 -12.93 -0.26
N TYR A 82 8.84 -13.14 -1.01
CA TYR A 82 8.93 -13.64 -2.39
C TYR A 82 9.30 -12.51 -3.35
N SER A 83 10.07 -12.85 -4.37
CA SER A 83 10.36 -11.98 -5.51
C SER A 83 9.18 -11.93 -6.49
N LEU A 84 9.09 -10.85 -7.27
CA LEU A 84 8.07 -10.72 -8.32
C LEU A 84 8.20 -11.82 -9.39
N ALA A 85 9.42 -12.29 -9.68
CA ALA A 85 9.64 -13.39 -10.63
C ALA A 85 9.08 -14.72 -10.12
N GLU A 86 9.31 -15.06 -8.85
CA GLU A 86 8.76 -16.29 -8.25
C GLU A 86 7.24 -16.27 -8.25
N LEU A 87 6.64 -15.16 -7.81
CA LEU A 87 5.18 -15.02 -7.81
C LEU A 87 4.60 -15.03 -9.22
N ALA A 88 5.26 -14.41 -10.19
CA ALA A 88 4.85 -14.46 -11.60
C ALA A 88 4.86 -15.90 -12.14
N GLN A 89 5.90 -16.67 -11.82
CA GLN A 89 6.01 -18.07 -12.20
C GLN A 89 4.88 -18.90 -11.61
N PHE A 90 4.58 -18.76 -10.31
CA PHE A 90 3.46 -19.45 -9.66
C PHE A 90 2.10 -19.02 -10.23
N ALA A 91 1.98 -17.77 -10.69
CA ALA A 91 0.76 -17.24 -11.30
C ALA A 91 0.63 -17.56 -12.80
N HIS A 92 1.64 -18.19 -13.42
CA HIS A 92 1.77 -18.34 -14.87
C HIS A 92 1.57 -17.01 -15.63
N LEU A 93 2.08 -15.91 -15.06
CA LEU A 93 2.03 -14.59 -15.67
C LEU A 93 3.39 -14.22 -16.26
N PRO A 94 3.43 -13.69 -17.50
CA PRO A 94 4.68 -13.18 -18.05
C PRO A 94 5.14 -11.96 -17.25
N LEU A 95 6.39 -12.02 -16.78
CA LEU A 95 7.04 -10.89 -16.11
C LEU A 95 7.47 -9.86 -17.18
N PRO A 96 6.97 -8.61 -17.13
CA PRO A 96 7.41 -7.59 -18.07
C PRO A 96 8.84 -7.15 -17.76
N ALA A 97 9.55 -6.63 -18.77
CA ALA A 97 10.91 -6.11 -18.57
C ALA A 97 10.93 -4.86 -17.67
N ASN A 98 9.85 -4.07 -17.67
CA ASN A 98 9.68 -2.88 -16.82
C ASN A 98 8.19 -2.47 -16.75
N LEU A 99 7.86 -1.57 -15.82
CA LEU A 99 6.49 -1.10 -15.57
C LEU A 99 6.10 0.16 -16.37
N LYS A 100 6.82 0.53 -17.45
CA LYS A 100 6.52 1.77 -18.20
C LYS A 100 5.14 1.72 -18.86
N ARG A 101 4.79 0.56 -19.43
CA ARG A 101 3.49 0.29 -20.08
C ARG A 101 2.52 -0.44 -19.14
N ASP A 102 3.05 -1.27 -18.24
CA ASP A 102 2.27 -2.16 -17.38
C ASP A 102 2.24 -1.68 -15.91
N LYS A 103 1.89 -0.41 -15.70
CA LYS A 103 1.94 0.25 -14.36
C LYS A 103 1.12 -0.47 -13.28
N GLY A 104 0.07 -1.19 -13.67
CA GLY A 104 -0.80 -1.95 -12.77
C GLY A 104 -0.41 -3.41 -12.56
N TRP A 105 0.64 -3.91 -13.23
CA TRP A 105 0.95 -5.35 -13.30
C TRP A 105 1.16 -5.99 -11.92
N ILE A 106 1.87 -5.30 -11.01
CA ILE A 106 2.09 -5.81 -9.64
C ILE A 106 0.76 -5.93 -8.89
N GLY A 107 -0.15 -4.96 -9.06
CA GLY A 107 -1.50 -5.01 -8.47
C GLY A 107 -2.25 -6.25 -8.95
N THR A 108 -2.32 -6.45 -10.27
CA THR A 108 -2.97 -7.61 -10.89
C THR A 108 -2.34 -8.94 -10.47
N LEU A 109 -1.01 -9.00 -10.28
CA LEU A 109 -0.35 -10.18 -9.75
C LEU A 109 -0.87 -10.51 -8.34
N LEU A 110 -0.89 -9.52 -7.45
CA LEU A 110 -1.31 -9.69 -6.05
C LEU A 110 -2.80 -9.98 -5.92
N GLU A 111 -3.65 -9.37 -6.76
CA GLU A 111 -5.08 -9.67 -6.85
C GLU A 111 -5.33 -11.18 -7.01
N ARG A 112 -4.54 -11.87 -7.85
CA ARG A 112 -4.66 -13.33 -8.07
C ARG A 112 -4.26 -14.17 -6.84
N PHE A 113 -3.26 -13.73 -6.08
CA PHE A 113 -2.84 -14.41 -4.85
C PHE A 113 -3.73 -14.10 -3.66
N LEU A 114 -4.48 -13.00 -3.70
CA LEU A 114 -5.35 -12.61 -2.60
C LEU A 114 -6.81 -13.00 -2.88
N GLY A 115 -7.18 -13.24 -4.14
CA GLY A 115 -8.53 -13.57 -4.57
C GLY A 115 -9.43 -12.35 -4.71
N ALA A 116 -8.88 -11.22 -5.14
CA ALA A 116 -9.67 -10.01 -5.39
C ALA A 116 -10.72 -10.26 -6.48
N SER A 117 -11.91 -9.69 -6.32
CA SER A 117 -13.09 -9.99 -7.15
C SER A 117 -13.63 -8.79 -7.92
N ALA A 118 -13.15 -7.58 -7.64
CA ALA A 118 -13.66 -6.34 -8.24
C ALA A 118 -13.31 -6.20 -9.74
N GLY A 119 -12.20 -6.78 -10.18
CA GLY A 119 -11.69 -6.60 -11.54
C GLY A 119 -11.46 -5.10 -11.84
N SER A 120 -12.00 -4.61 -12.95
CA SER A 120 -11.87 -3.19 -13.36
C SER A 120 -12.96 -2.26 -12.80
N LYS A 121 -13.85 -2.74 -11.92
CA LYS A 121 -14.95 -1.95 -11.38
C LYS A 121 -14.42 -0.83 -10.46
N PRO A 122 -15.14 0.30 -10.32
CA PRO A 122 -14.76 1.41 -9.44
C PRO A 122 -14.98 1.11 -7.94
N GLU A 123 -15.11 -0.17 -7.58
CA GLU A 123 -15.33 -0.69 -6.24
C GLU A 123 -13.99 -0.93 -5.53
N GLN A 124 -14.05 -1.36 -4.27
CA GLN A 124 -12.87 -1.83 -3.55
C GLN A 124 -12.51 -3.24 -3.99
N ASP A 125 -11.24 -3.62 -3.90
CA ASP A 125 -10.76 -4.93 -4.39
C ASP A 125 -11.41 -6.13 -3.67
N PHE A 126 -11.79 -5.93 -2.41
CA PHE A 126 -12.57 -6.88 -1.60
C PHE A 126 -13.84 -6.19 -1.07
N PRO A 127 -14.92 -6.07 -1.88
CA PRO A 127 -16.13 -5.32 -1.51
C PRO A 127 -16.78 -5.83 -0.22
N GLU A 128 -16.90 -7.15 -0.06
CA GLU A 128 -17.52 -7.79 1.11
C GLU A 128 -16.75 -7.52 2.42
N LEU A 129 -15.45 -7.25 2.33
CA LEU A 129 -14.60 -6.90 3.47
C LEU A 129 -14.47 -5.38 3.65
N GLY A 130 -14.91 -4.60 2.67
CA GLY A 130 -14.65 -3.16 2.59
C GLY A 130 -13.16 -2.82 2.53
N VAL A 131 -12.32 -3.67 1.92
CA VAL A 131 -10.86 -3.49 1.85
C VAL A 131 -10.41 -3.16 0.43
N GLU A 132 -9.61 -2.10 0.29
CA GLU A 132 -8.87 -1.76 -0.93
C GLU A 132 -7.44 -2.34 -0.87
N LEU A 133 -6.94 -2.90 -1.95
CA LEU A 133 -5.55 -3.32 -2.11
C LEU A 133 -4.72 -2.18 -2.70
N LYS A 134 -3.59 -1.83 -2.08
CA LYS A 134 -2.62 -0.90 -2.66
C LYS A 134 -1.20 -1.40 -2.53
N THR A 135 -0.48 -1.40 -3.64
CA THR A 135 0.97 -1.56 -3.62
C THR A 135 1.64 -0.22 -3.36
N ILE A 136 2.77 -0.24 -2.67
CA ILE A 136 3.57 0.97 -2.41
C ILE A 136 5.05 0.68 -2.66
N PRO A 137 5.68 1.32 -3.68
CA PRO A 137 7.09 1.13 -3.94
C PRO A 137 7.92 1.79 -2.83
N ILE A 138 8.83 1.05 -2.22
CA ILE A 138 9.69 1.52 -1.13
C ILE A 138 11.18 1.43 -1.49
N ASP A 139 11.98 2.29 -0.85
CA ASP A 139 13.44 2.22 -0.89
C ASP A 139 13.99 1.20 0.13
N GLU A 140 15.32 1.07 0.19
CA GLU A 140 16.02 0.15 1.10
C GLU A 140 15.77 0.48 2.58
N GLN A 141 15.29 1.68 2.89
CA GLN A 141 14.93 2.13 4.24
C GLN A 141 13.43 2.02 4.52
N GLY A 142 12.65 1.43 3.61
CA GLY A 142 11.19 1.30 3.77
C GLY A 142 10.41 2.57 3.47
N ARG A 143 11.05 3.62 2.93
CA ARG A 143 10.38 4.89 2.63
C ARG A 143 9.68 4.83 1.27
N PRO A 144 8.45 5.36 1.15
CA PRO A 144 7.77 5.47 -0.13
C PRO A 144 8.59 6.22 -1.18
N LEU A 145 8.71 5.65 -2.37
CA LEU A 145 9.39 6.27 -3.50
C LEU A 145 8.47 7.21 -4.28
N GLU A 146 7.19 6.89 -4.36
CA GLU A 146 6.19 7.57 -5.20
C GLU A 146 4.93 7.95 -4.41
N THR A 147 4.13 8.86 -4.99
CA THR A 147 2.77 9.17 -4.53
C THR A 147 1.81 8.05 -4.91
N THR A 148 0.85 7.71 -4.06
CA THR A 148 -0.07 6.60 -4.32
C THR A 148 -1.37 7.09 -4.94
N PHE A 149 -1.78 6.52 -6.08
CA PHE A 149 -3.07 6.80 -6.70
C PHE A 149 -4.24 6.26 -5.85
N VAL A 150 -5.28 7.08 -5.70
CA VAL A 150 -6.51 6.71 -4.97
C VAL A 150 -7.64 6.41 -5.96
N CYS A 151 -8.12 7.43 -6.68
CA CYS A 151 -9.17 7.30 -7.69
C CYS A 151 -9.14 8.46 -8.68
N VAL A 152 -9.89 8.32 -9.78
CA VAL A 152 -10.17 9.44 -10.70
C VAL A 152 -11.01 10.48 -9.97
N ALA A 153 -10.76 11.76 -10.23
CA ALA A 153 -11.54 12.86 -9.69
C ALA A 153 -12.68 13.23 -10.65
N PRO A 154 -13.94 13.31 -10.18
CA PRO A 154 -15.06 13.74 -11.01
C PRO A 154 -14.96 15.25 -11.26
N LEU A 155 -14.70 15.63 -12.53
CA LEU A 155 -14.61 17.04 -12.94
C LEU A 155 -15.97 17.64 -13.33
N THR A 156 -16.99 16.79 -13.46
CA THR A 156 -18.39 17.13 -13.69
C THR A 156 -19.27 16.23 -12.82
N GLY A 157 -20.58 16.54 -12.71
CA GLY A 157 -21.54 15.67 -12.02
C GLY A 157 -21.25 15.46 -10.52
N ASN A 158 -20.57 16.42 -9.89
CA ASN A 158 -20.11 16.34 -8.50
C ASN A 158 -21.02 17.11 -7.51
N SER A 159 -22.15 17.65 -7.98
CA SER A 159 -23.15 18.32 -7.15
C SER A 159 -23.69 17.39 -6.07
N GLY A 160 -23.67 17.83 -4.82
CA GLY A 160 -24.17 17.06 -3.67
C GLY A 160 -23.23 15.97 -3.16
N VAL A 161 -22.04 15.80 -3.74
CA VAL A 161 -21.01 14.90 -3.19
C VAL A 161 -20.38 15.56 -1.97
N THR A 162 -20.34 14.83 -0.86
CA THR A 162 -19.70 15.24 0.40
C THR A 162 -18.49 14.35 0.66
N TRP A 163 -17.66 14.70 1.64
CA TRP A 163 -16.56 13.82 2.06
C TRP A 163 -17.07 12.40 2.40
N GLN A 164 -18.20 12.31 3.12
CA GLN A 164 -18.80 11.07 3.59
C GLN A 164 -19.22 10.15 2.44
N SER A 165 -19.75 10.72 1.34
CA SER A 165 -20.16 9.98 0.14
C SER A 165 -19.08 9.88 -0.93
N SER A 166 -17.89 10.46 -0.70
CA SER A 166 -16.82 10.52 -1.71
C SER A 166 -16.19 9.15 -1.99
N HIS A 167 -15.78 8.93 -3.25
CA HIS A 167 -15.01 7.75 -3.63
C HIS A 167 -13.63 7.69 -2.95
N VAL A 168 -13.02 8.85 -2.68
CA VAL A 168 -11.75 8.96 -1.97
C VAL A 168 -11.89 8.34 -0.58
N ARG A 169 -12.87 8.81 0.21
CA ARG A 169 -13.13 8.26 1.54
C ARG A 169 -13.44 6.77 1.49
N ARG A 170 -14.33 6.35 0.59
CA ARG A 170 -14.67 4.92 0.43
C ARG A 170 -13.44 4.05 0.19
N LYS A 171 -12.55 4.46 -0.73
CA LYS A 171 -11.34 3.69 -1.06
C LYS A 171 -10.26 3.72 0.01
N LEU A 172 -10.25 4.76 0.86
CA LEU A 172 -9.28 4.90 1.94
C LEU A 172 -9.82 4.45 3.30
N ALA A 173 -11.10 4.08 3.40
CA ALA A 173 -11.70 3.63 4.66
C ALA A 173 -10.96 2.44 5.28
N LYS A 174 -10.47 1.53 4.43
CA LYS A 174 -9.60 0.43 4.83
C LYS A 174 -8.74 -0.02 3.66
N VAL A 175 -7.43 -0.07 3.88
CA VAL A 175 -6.44 -0.38 2.84
C VAL A 175 -5.51 -1.48 3.33
N LEU A 176 -5.41 -2.55 2.55
CA LEU A 176 -4.32 -3.51 2.63
C LEU A 176 -3.16 -2.97 1.78
N TRP A 177 -2.13 -2.47 2.46
CA TRP A 177 -0.91 -2.00 1.83
C TRP A 177 0.08 -3.14 1.69
N ILE A 178 0.64 -3.28 0.49
CA ILE A 178 1.72 -4.23 0.18
C ILE A 178 2.95 -3.43 -0.26
N PRO A 179 3.95 -3.24 0.63
CA PRO A 179 5.23 -2.66 0.25
C PRO A 179 5.93 -3.55 -0.77
N VAL A 180 6.57 -2.95 -1.77
CA VAL A 180 7.37 -3.67 -2.78
C VAL A 180 8.66 -2.91 -3.01
N GLU A 181 9.79 -3.60 -3.11
CA GLU A 181 11.05 -2.93 -3.46
C GLU A 181 10.91 -2.16 -4.79
N GLY A 182 11.17 -0.86 -4.76
CA GLY A 182 10.96 0.02 -5.92
C GLY A 182 12.24 0.53 -6.56
N SER A 183 13.41 0.26 -5.98
CA SER A 183 14.70 0.77 -6.45
C SER A 183 14.94 0.44 -7.92
N ARG A 184 15.32 1.44 -8.72
CA ARG A 184 15.62 1.27 -10.15
C ARG A 184 16.88 0.45 -10.41
N ALA A 185 17.74 0.31 -9.39
CA ALA A 185 18.93 -0.53 -9.48
C ALA A 185 18.62 -2.04 -9.40
N ILE A 186 17.42 -2.40 -8.92
CA ILE A 186 16.98 -3.79 -8.80
C ILE A 186 16.09 -4.14 -9.99
N PRO A 187 16.45 -5.17 -10.79
CA PRO A 187 15.60 -5.67 -11.87
C PRO A 187 14.18 -5.98 -11.39
N LEU A 188 13.16 -5.80 -12.24
CA LEU A 188 11.76 -5.92 -11.81
C LEU A 188 11.49 -7.29 -11.15
N GLY A 189 11.98 -8.38 -11.75
CA GLY A 189 11.77 -9.73 -11.24
C GLY A 189 12.42 -10.01 -9.88
N GLU A 190 13.50 -9.30 -9.55
CA GLU A 190 14.28 -9.50 -8.32
C GLU A 190 13.75 -8.68 -7.14
N ARG A 191 12.76 -7.82 -7.37
CA ARG A 191 12.14 -7.02 -6.31
C ARG A 191 11.28 -7.90 -5.41
N HIS A 192 11.41 -7.73 -4.12
CA HIS A 192 10.68 -8.51 -3.12
C HIS A 192 9.42 -7.80 -2.65
N ILE A 193 8.42 -8.62 -2.29
CA ILE A 193 7.24 -8.21 -1.54
C ILE A 193 7.62 -8.05 -0.07
N GLY A 194 7.28 -6.91 0.52
CA GLY A 194 7.44 -6.66 1.95
C GLY A 194 6.26 -7.18 2.78
N ALA A 195 6.40 -7.13 4.10
CA ALA A 195 5.32 -7.44 5.02
C ALA A 195 4.08 -6.56 4.77
N PRO A 196 2.86 -7.14 4.70
CA PRO A 196 1.64 -6.37 4.49
C PRO A 196 1.23 -5.59 5.75
N LEU A 197 0.47 -4.53 5.56
CA LEU A 197 -0.24 -3.87 6.66
C LEU A 197 -1.70 -3.58 6.31
N LEU A 198 -2.58 -3.85 7.26
CA LEU A 198 -3.98 -3.44 7.17
C LEU A 198 -4.13 -2.11 7.92
N TRP A 199 -4.60 -1.08 7.23
CA TRP A 199 -4.69 0.28 7.76
C TRP A 199 -6.09 0.85 7.55
N SER A 200 -6.56 1.61 8.54
CA SER A 200 -7.68 2.54 8.43
C SER A 200 -7.22 3.89 8.99
N PRO A 201 -7.69 5.01 8.43
CA PRO A 201 -7.32 6.34 8.92
C PRO A 201 -7.77 6.50 10.37
N ASN A 202 -6.88 7.04 11.21
CA ASN A 202 -7.30 7.59 12.49
C ASN A 202 -8.03 8.94 12.30
N GLU A 203 -8.56 9.51 13.38
CA GLU A 203 -9.34 10.77 13.32
C GLU A 203 -8.56 11.93 12.67
N GLU A 204 -7.27 12.06 12.98
CA GLU A 204 -6.43 13.13 12.45
C GLU A 204 -6.06 12.89 10.98
N GLU A 205 -5.78 11.64 10.60
CA GLU A 205 -5.57 11.24 9.21
C GLU A 205 -6.83 11.48 8.37
N GLU A 206 -8.02 11.12 8.88
CA GLU A 206 -9.29 11.39 8.21
C GLU A 206 -9.58 12.89 8.10
N ARG A 207 -9.29 13.67 9.15
CA ARG A 207 -9.48 15.13 9.14
C ARG A 207 -8.62 15.80 8.07
N ARG A 208 -7.33 15.44 7.97
CA ARG A 208 -6.40 15.99 6.97
C ARG A 208 -6.80 15.58 5.54
N LEU A 209 -7.19 14.32 5.35
CA LEU A 209 -7.69 13.85 4.05
C LEU A 209 -8.96 14.59 3.62
N ARG A 210 -9.91 14.80 4.56
CA ARG A 210 -11.13 15.55 4.31
C ARG A 210 -10.83 16.99 3.91
N GLN A 211 -10.00 17.68 4.69
CA GLN A 211 -9.67 19.08 4.45
C GLN A 211 -9.08 19.30 3.05
N ASP A 212 -8.12 18.48 2.66
CA ASP A 212 -7.53 18.57 1.31
C ASP A 212 -8.54 18.21 0.22
N TRP A 213 -9.38 17.20 0.45
CA TRP A 213 -10.41 16.81 -0.51
C TRP A 213 -11.42 17.93 -0.74
N GLU A 214 -11.90 18.58 0.34
CA GLU A 214 -12.82 19.71 0.27
C GLU A 214 -12.18 20.88 -0.49
N GLU A 215 -10.95 21.27 -0.17
CA GLU A 215 -10.20 22.32 -0.90
C GLU A 215 -10.09 22.02 -2.40
N LEU A 216 -9.70 20.78 -2.74
CA LEU A 216 -9.52 20.38 -4.13
C LEU A 216 -10.84 20.31 -4.89
N MET A 217 -11.92 19.88 -4.23
CA MET A 217 -13.26 19.83 -4.83
C MET A 217 -13.84 21.23 -5.01
N ASP A 218 -13.61 22.17 -4.10
CA ASP A 218 -14.02 23.57 -4.25
C ASP A 218 -13.39 24.19 -5.51
N LEU A 219 -12.10 23.95 -5.74
CA LEU A 219 -11.43 24.41 -6.96
C LEU A 219 -12.03 23.79 -8.24
N ILE A 220 -12.44 22.52 -8.20
CA ILE A 220 -13.12 21.88 -9.33
C ILE A 220 -14.49 22.51 -9.56
N VAL A 221 -15.30 22.68 -8.50
CA VAL A 221 -16.68 23.20 -8.58
C VAL A 221 -16.70 24.66 -9.03
N LEU A 222 -15.73 25.47 -8.59
CA LEU A 222 -15.57 26.87 -9.03
C LEU A 222 -14.97 27.00 -10.45
N GLY A 223 -14.79 25.89 -11.16
CA GLY A 223 -14.26 25.87 -12.52
C GLY A 223 -12.77 26.21 -12.64
N LYS A 224 -12.04 26.17 -11.52
CA LYS A 224 -10.61 26.51 -11.42
C LYS A 224 -9.70 25.29 -11.56
N VAL A 225 -10.16 24.23 -12.23
CA VAL A 225 -9.46 22.95 -12.36
C VAL A 225 -8.05 23.09 -12.96
N GLU A 226 -7.85 24.04 -13.88
CA GLU A 226 -6.55 24.25 -14.55
C GLU A 226 -5.53 24.94 -13.64
N SER A 227 -5.98 25.69 -12.63
CA SER A 227 -5.11 26.30 -11.62
C SER A 227 -4.53 25.27 -10.64
N ILE A 228 -5.10 24.07 -10.59
CA ILE A 228 -4.71 23.04 -9.62
C ILE A 228 -3.33 22.48 -9.96
N THR A 229 -2.35 22.86 -9.15
CA THR A 229 -0.99 22.31 -9.15
C THR A 229 -0.79 21.24 -8.07
N ALA A 230 0.32 20.50 -8.17
CA ALA A 230 0.74 19.52 -7.16
C ALA A 230 1.04 20.13 -5.77
N ARG A 231 1.10 21.46 -5.64
CA ARG A 231 1.33 22.15 -4.36
C ARG A 231 0.07 22.18 -3.49
N HIS A 232 -1.12 22.14 -4.08
CA HIS A 232 -2.39 22.09 -3.33
C HIS A 232 -2.50 20.81 -2.50
N GLY A 233 -3.21 20.94 -1.38
CA GLY A 233 -3.36 19.94 -0.32
C GLY A 233 -2.07 19.64 0.46
N GLU A 234 -2.20 19.16 1.67
CA GLU A 234 -1.08 18.80 2.56
C GLU A 234 -0.65 17.33 2.38
N VAL A 235 -1.63 16.44 2.24
CA VAL A 235 -1.53 14.97 2.24
C VAL A 235 -2.19 14.33 1.03
N LEU A 236 -3.15 14.99 0.41
CA LEU A 236 -3.85 14.58 -0.80
C LEU A 236 -3.63 15.63 -1.89
N GLN A 237 -3.57 15.21 -3.15
CA GLN A 237 -3.42 16.12 -4.28
C GLN A 237 -4.10 15.61 -5.54
N LEU A 238 -4.36 16.52 -6.48
CA LEU A 238 -4.75 16.18 -7.85
C LEU A 238 -3.54 16.20 -8.78
N ARG A 239 -3.46 15.19 -9.65
CA ARG A 239 -2.49 15.13 -10.75
C ARG A 239 -3.15 14.62 -12.02
N PRO A 240 -2.59 14.92 -13.20
CA PRO A 240 -3.06 14.32 -14.46
C PRO A 240 -3.03 12.78 -14.39
N LYS A 241 -4.13 12.14 -14.80
CA LYS A 241 -4.28 10.68 -14.86
C LYS A 241 -4.82 10.29 -16.24
N ALA A 242 -3.96 10.35 -17.26
CA ALA A 242 -4.31 10.00 -18.64
C ALA A 242 -3.38 8.92 -19.20
N ALA A 243 -3.89 8.12 -20.14
CA ALA A 243 -3.06 7.16 -20.88
C ALA A 243 -2.03 7.86 -21.77
N ASN A 244 -2.40 9.03 -22.32
CA ASN A 244 -1.54 9.92 -23.08
C ASN A 244 -2.05 11.37 -22.96
N SER A 245 -1.27 12.35 -23.41
CA SER A 245 -1.59 13.78 -23.32
C SER A 245 -2.74 14.25 -24.23
N ARG A 246 -3.29 13.38 -25.08
CA ARG A 246 -4.42 13.69 -25.97
C ARG A 246 -5.76 13.28 -25.39
N VAL A 247 -5.78 12.50 -24.30
CA VAL A 247 -7.03 12.13 -23.63
C VAL A 247 -7.56 13.35 -22.90
N LEU A 248 -8.77 13.77 -23.26
CA LEU A 248 -9.49 14.86 -22.63
C LEU A 248 -10.76 14.34 -21.97
N THR A 249 -11.25 15.06 -20.97
CA THR A 249 -12.53 14.83 -20.32
C THR A 249 -13.22 16.18 -20.09
N GLU A 250 -14.53 16.14 -19.95
CA GLU A 250 -15.33 17.33 -19.67
C GLU A 250 -15.05 17.83 -18.25
N ALA A 251 -15.05 19.16 -18.09
CA ALA A 251 -14.97 19.86 -16.83
C ALA A 251 -15.79 21.15 -16.91
N ILE A 252 -15.93 21.83 -15.78
CA ILE A 252 -16.53 23.17 -15.69
C ILE A 252 -15.39 24.21 -15.74
N GLY A 253 -15.55 25.25 -16.56
CA GLY A 253 -14.65 26.40 -16.62
C GLY A 253 -15.07 27.54 -15.67
N GLU A 254 -14.23 28.57 -15.55
CA GLU A 254 -14.39 29.64 -14.54
C GLU A 254 -15.71 30.45 -14.64
N HIS A 255 -16.40 30.43 -15.79
CA HIS A 255 -17.70 31.09 -15.97
C HIS A 255 -18.87 30.09 -16.06
N GLY A 256 -18.66 28.84 -15.61
CA GLY A 256 -19.68 27.79 -15.62
C GLY A 256 -19.85 27.09 -16.96
N GLN A 257 -19.12 27.47 -18.00
CA GLN A 257 -19.16 26.84 -19.32
C GLN A 257 -18.50 25.46 -19.30
N PRO A 258 -18.98 24.48 -20.10
CA PRO A 258 -18.27 23.24 -20.32
C PRO A 258 -16.91 23.49 -21.00
N ILE A 259 -15.86 22.84 -20.51
CA ILE A 259 -14.52 22.84 -21.11
C ILE A 259 -13.99 21.41 -21.24
N LEU A 260 -12.99 21.22 -22.09
CA LEU A 260 -12.21 19.98 -22.15
C LEU A 260 -10.85 20.19 -21.49
N THR A 261 -10.49 19.29 -20.57
CA THR A 261 -9.19 19.32 -19.89
C THR A 261 -8.63 17.92 -19.69
N LEU A 262 -7.39 17.81 -19.20
CA LEU A 262 -6.79 16.51 -18.88
C LEU A 262 -7.52 15.87 -17.67
N PRO A 263 -7.85 14.57 -17.74
CA PRO A 263 -8.39 13.85 -16.59
C PRO A 263 -7.48 13.98 -15.37
N ARG A 264 -8.09 14.17 -14.20
CA ARG A 264 -7.37 14.28 -12.91
C ARG A 264 -7.62 13.04 -12.05
N GLY A 265 -6.63 12.71 -11.23
CA GLY A 265 -6.76 11.67 -10.21
C GLY A 265 -6.26 12.19 -8.87
N PHE A 266 -6.86 11.68 -7.80
CA PHE A 266 -6.42 11.89 -6.43
C PHE A 266 -5.22 11.00 -6.12
N TYR A 267 -4.22 11.57 -5.47
CA TYR A 267 -3.00 10.90 -5.03
C TYR A 267 -2.67 11.24 -3.58
N LEU A 268 -2.33 10.23 -2.78
CA LEU A 268 -1.70 10.43 -1.49
C LEU A 268 -0.25 10.87 -1.68
N LYS A 269 0.12 11.96 -1.01
CA LYS A 269 1.49 12.46 -0.95
C LYS A 269 2.35 11.55 -0.09
N LYS A 270 3.65 11.57 -0.34
CA LYS A 270 4.64 10.85 0.48
C LYS A 270 4.70 11.36 1.92
N THR A 271 4.31 12.61 2.15
CA THR A 271 4.16 13.20 3.48
C THR A 271 3.06 12.51 4.31
N PHE A 272 2.12 11.81 3.66
CA PHE A 272 1.10 10.99 4.30
C PHE A 272 1.55 9.54 4.47
N THR A 273 2.03 8.92 3.39
CA THR A 273 2.35 7.48 3.41
C THR A 273 3.64 7.15 4.16
N THR A 274 4.62 8.07 4.22
CA THR A 274 5.85 7.87 5.00
C THR A 274 5.57 7.66 6.49
N PRO A 275 4.90 8.58 7.22
CA PRO A 275 4.62 8.38 8.65
C PRO A 275 3.64 7.22 8.89
N LEU A 276 2.72 6.96 7.95
CA LEU A 276 1.82 5.79 8.01
C LEU A 276 2.61 4.48 8.07
N LEU A 277 3.56 4.28 7.15
CA LEU A 277 4.40 3.08 7.14
C LEU A 277 5.33 3.05 8.36
N ALA A 278 5.95 4.18 8.71
CA ALA A 278 6.87 4.25 9.84
C ALA A 278 6.21 3.89 11.18
N ARG A 279 4.98 4.38 11.41
CA ARG A 279 4.19 4.04 12.61
C ARG A 279 3.91 2.54 12.74
N HIS A 280 3.66 1.86 11.61
CA HIS A 280 3.35 0.43 11.64
C HIS A 280 4.59 -0.44 11.84
N PHE A 281 5.70 -0.11 11.18
CA PHE A 281 6.93 -0.89 11.22
C PHE A 281 8.00 -0.35 12.19
N LEU A 282 7.65 0.63 13.02
CA LEU A 282 8.55 1.26 14.00
C LEU A 282 9.87 1.75 13.36
N LEU A 283 9.76 2.40 12.20
CA LEU A 283 10.89 3.01 11.47
C LEU A 283 11.21 4.43 11.95
#